data_AF-A0A368H0C2-F1
#
_entry.id   AF-A0A368H0C2-F1
#
_cell.length_a   1.000
_cell.length_b   1.000
_cell.length_c   1.000
_cell.angle_alpha   90.00
_cell.angle_beta   90.00
_cell.angle_gamma   90.00
#
_symmetry.space_group_name_H-M   'P 1'
#
loop_
_entity.id
_entity.type
_entity.pdbx_description
1 polymer ?
#
loop_
_entity_poly.entity_id
_entity_poly.type
_entity_poly.pdbx_seq_one_letter_code
_entity_poly.pdbx_strand_id
1 'polypeptide(L)'
;MAKFTFLLFTAAVVSCQIWENVALAKRTRSLYSEDSPTDPYLDLNHGRGEDQLKKPGLLNSVEVEHNISRRQVNTAEQFDSLQIVHPPPPDEQDWVLTSGNESLVDNVLSISLKFGGRLASMGYFIRQRSTHYYAIMHKYAGPVFIKPGPMSYNELIAAIRDNRKRDLVLTQVCGQEEKPGQISFTTYWERVPGVEFEVWFPGSDNADSQRLRFESTGFRLTYLCGYSENGRGRYVGIWQKSKNSTSQQYEAHYGLTLDSCMRKNKMLTSKGFAATSFRVLCTAIWEQQPSRRSFVVIGDNLSSMYLNFKRRPEILPRQISHFVDNRGVVKFVVLWSDLHSNRFPDIAPIWQKRAIPVRFLQGTPELLSESQLDFLIERVEHFMRDLNIPGLSIAIAKREQLKFAADKSAANNLNLGFGYADLRKEEIVTPNHQFRVGSVSKPITAAAIMLLVDQGKVALDDKLFGPDSTF
;
A
#
# COMPACT_ATOMS: atom_id res chain seq x y z
N MET A 1 -10.38 0.79 47.54
CA MET A 1 -9.48 0.67 46.37
C MET A 1 -10.17 -0.14 45.29
N ALA A 2 -10.52 0.46 44.15
CA ALA A 2 -11.18 -0.25 43.04
C ALA A 2 -10.18 -0.45 41.89
N LYS A 3 -9.95 -1.70 41.48
CA LYS A 3 -9.14 -2.01 40.29
C LYS A 3 -9.93 -1.59 39.05
N PHE A 4 -9.43 -0.60 38.30
CA PHE A 4 -9.90 -0.32 36.96
C PHE A 4 -9.24 -1.30 35.98
N THR A 5 -10.02 -2.22 35.41
CA THR A 5 -9.54 -3.08 34.32
C THR A 5 -9.60 -2.30 33.01
N PHE A 6 -8.45 -1.82 32.54
CA PHE A 6 -8.32 -1.22 31.21
C PHE A 6 -8.46 -2.30 30.14
N LEU A 7 -9.54 -2.24 29.35
CA LEU A 7 -9.64 -2.99 28.09
C LEU A 7 -8.75 -2.29 27.04
N LEU A 8 -7.59 -2.90 26.77
CA LEU A 8 -6.68 -2.48 25.70
C LEU A 8 -7.34 -2.69 24.33
N PHE A 9 -7.85 -1.62 23.73
CA PHE A 9 -8.20 -1.58 22.30
C PHE A 9 -6.93 -1.49 21.45
N THR A 10 -6.29 -2.62 21.20
CA THR A 10 -5.14 -2.73 20.29
C THR A 10 -5.57 -2.77 18.82
N ALA A 11 -5.44 -1.63 18.14
CA ALA A 11 -5.10 -1.47 16.71
C ALA A 11 -5.67 -2.49 15.68
N ALA A 12 -6.97 -2.80 15.71
CA ALA A 12 -7.60 -3.69 14.71
C ALA A 12 -7.85 -3.06 13.32
N VAL A 13 -7.62 -1.74 13.15
CA VAL A 13 -8.03 -0.99 11.96
C VAL A 13 -7.09 -1.18 10.76
N VAL A 14 -5.79 -1.42 10.98
CA VAL A 14 -4.80 -1.51 9.88
C VAL A 14 -4.77 -2.90 9.22
N SER A 15 -4.93 -3.99 9.98
CA SER A 15 -4.85 -5.35 9.44
C SER A 15 -6.01 -5.73 8.51
N CYS A 16 -7.19 -5.13 8.67
CA CYS A 16 -8.40 -5.57 7.97
C CYS A 16 -8.33 -5.35 6.44
N GLN A 17 -7.70 -4.25 5.99
CA GLN A 17 -7.58 -3.91 4.58
C GLN A 17 -6.53 -4.76 3.84
N ILE A 18 -5.62 -5.40 4.58
CA ILE A 18 -4.60 -6.33 4.04
C ILE A 18 -5.17 -7.74 3.92
N TRP A 19 -6.00 -8.17 4.87
CA TRP A 19 -6.59 -9.52 4.88
C TRP A 19 -7.62 -9.78 3.78
N GLU A 20 -8.39 -8.79 3.33
CA GLU A 20 -9.33 -8.95 2.20
C GLU A 20 -8.60 -9.36 0.91
N ASN A 21 -7.41 -8.81 0.64
CA ASN A 21 -6.59 -9.15 -0.52
C ASN A 21 -6.00 -10.57 -0.43
N VAL A 22 -5.64 -11.04 0.77
CA VAL A 22 -5.12 -12.41 0.99
C VAL A 22 -6.24 -13.46 0.92
N ALA A 23 -7.47 -13.10 1.30
CA ALA A 23 -8.60 -14.02 1.25
C ALA A 23 -9.09 -14.31 -0.18
N LEU A 24 -9.01 -13.34 -1.10
CA LEU A 24 -9.42 -13.53 -2.50
C LEU A 24 -8.52 -14.54 -3.23
N ALA A 25 -7.21 -14.53 -2.98
CA ALA A 25 -6.25 -15.44 -3.60
C ALA A 25 -6.42 -16.92 -3.16
N LYS A 26 -7.04 -17.18 -2.00
CA LYS A 26 -7.24 -18.53 -1.47
C LYS A 26 -8.43 -19.30 -2.06
N ARG A 27 -9.19 -18.73 -3.00
CA ARG A 27 -10.40 -19.38 -3.58
C ARG A 27 -10.13 -20.47 -4.63
N THR A 28 -8.88 -20.87 -4.86
CA THR A 28 -8.53 -22.02 -5.72
C THR A 28 -7.66 -23.03 -4.98
N ARG A 29 -8.15 -24.28 -4.92
CA ARG A 29 -7.61 -25.49 -4.27
C ARG A 29 -7.72 -25.58 -2.73
N SER A 30 -8.82 -26.21 -2.31
CA SER A 30 -8.80 -27.21 -1.24
C SER A 30 -8.33 -28.55 -1.81
N LEU A 31 -7.61 -29.36 -1.02
CA LEU A 31 -7.64 -30.84 -0.97
C LEU A 31 -6.60 -31.36 0.06
N TYR A 32 -7.08 -32.06 1.10
CA TYR A 32 -6.35 -32.81 2.16
C TYR A 32 -5.41 -32.01 3.10
N SER A 33 -5.25 -32.37 4.38
CA SER A 33 -6.09 -33.12 5.34
C SER A 33 -5.68 -32.70 6.77
N GLU A 34 -6.55 -32.91 7.76
CA GLU A 34 -6.28 -32.61 9.18
C GLU A 34 -5.36 -33.66 9.82
N ASP A 35 -4.56 -33.25 10.84
CA ASP A 35 -4.50 -34.00 12.11
C ASP A 35 -3.73 -33.26 13.24
N SER A 36 -4.41 -33.09 14.37
CA SER A 36 -3.92 -33.01 15.77
C SER A 36 -3.13 -31.78 16.30
N PRO A 37 -3.35 -31.32 17.56
CA PRO A 37 -2.84 -30.05 18.08
C PRO A 37 -1.82 -30.15 19.24
N THR A 38 -1.04 -29.09 19.49
CA THR A 38 -0.60 -28.67 20.84
C THR A 38 -0.38 -27.15 20.89
N ASP A 39 -0.94 -26.48 21.90
CA ASP A 39 -0.80 -25.05 22.16
C ASP A 39 -0.16 -24.84 23.55
N PRO A 40 1.08 -24.32 23.66
CA PRO A 40 1.75 -24.09 24.93
C PRO A 40 1.89 -22.58 25.25
N TYR A 41 0.78 -21.91 25.60
CA TYR A 41 0.80 -20.59 26.24
C TYR A 41 0.47 -20.65 27.74
N LEU A 42 1.41 -21.15 28.53
CA LEU A 42 1.45 -21.02 29.99
C LEU A 42 2.92 -20.97 30.45
N ASP A 43 3.47 -19.76 30.64
CA ASP A 43 3.84 -19.33 32.00
C ASP A 43 4.22 -17.82 32.08
N LEU A 44 4.13 -17.26 33.28
CA LEU A 44 4.52 -15.89 33.63
C LEU A 44 5.45 -15.92 34.84
N ASN A 45 6.67 -15.37 34.75
CA ASN A 45 7.13 -14.21 35.55
C ASN A 45 8.67 -13.96 35.61
N HIS A 46 8.98 -12.66 35.68
CA HIS A 46 10.06 -12.02 36.47
C HIS A 46 11.56 -12.19 36.08
N GLY A 47 12.18 -11.05 35.81
CA GLY A 47 13.64 -10.84 35.82
C GLY A 47 13.98 -9.37 35.51
N ARG A 48 14.72 -8.68 36.40
CA ARG A 48 15.18 -7.29 36.18
C ARG A 48 16.52 -7.30 35.43
N GLY A 49 16.74 -6.31 34.57
CA GLY A 49 18.05 -5.99 34.02
C GLY A 49 17.97 -4.79 33.08
N GLU A 50 18.55 -3.66 33.48
CA GLU A 50 18.89 -2.60 32.54
C GLU A 50 20.12 -3.05 31.75
N ASP A 51 20.05 -3.06 30.41
CA ASP A 51 21.28 -2.93 29.62
C ASP A 51 21.03 -2.33 28.22
N GLN A 52 22.11 -1.80 27.66
CA GLN A 52 22.16 -0.77 26.61
C GLN A 52 21.46 -1.13 25.28
N LEU A 53 20.70 -0.18 24.70
CA LEU A 53 20.16 -0.28 23.34
C LEU A 53 21.29 -0.32 22.28
N LYS A 54 21.60 -1.53 21.79
CA LYS A 54 22.24 -1.70 20.48
C LYS A 54 21.18 -1.61 19.37
N LYS A 55 21.45 -0.81 18.33
CA LYS A 55 20.64 -0.82 17.10
C LYS A 55 20.82 -2.17 16.38
N PRO A 56 19.75 -2.94 16.08
CA PRO A 56 19.85 -4.11 15.22
C PRO A 56 19.94 -3.67 13.75
N GLY A 57 20.93 -4.19 13.01
CA GLY A 57 20.93 -4.15 11.54
C GLY A 57 19.90 -5.12 10.97
N LEU A 58 19.56 -4.99 9.68
CA LEU A 58 18.74 -5.98 9.00
C LEU A 58 19.56 -7.26 8.78
N LEU A 59 19.01 -8.41 9.21
CA LEU A 59 19.49 -9.78 8.93
C LEU A 59 20.49 -10.44 9.91
N ASN A 60 20.61 -10.00 11.17
CA ASN A 60 21.27 -10.80 12.21
C ASN A 60 20.39 -11.94 12.81
N SER A 61 19.39 -12.42 12.08
CA SER A 61 18.47 -13.49 12.53
C SER A 61 17.93 -14.36 11.39
N VAL A 62 18.78 -14.71 10.42
CA VAL A 62 18.46 -15.68 9.35
C VAL A 62 19.65 -16.62 9.13
N GLU A 63 20.03 -17.38 10.16
CA GLU A 63 20.66 -18.68 9.95
C GLU A 63 19.55 -19.70 9.71
N VAL A 64 19.24 -19.94 8.43
CA VAL A 64 18.48 -21.12 8.01
C VAL A 64 19.50 -22.17 7.61
N GLU A 65 19.71 -23.17 8.47
CA GLU A 65 20.60 -24.29 8.16
C GLU A 65 20.10 -25.03 6.91
N HIS A 66 20.87 -24.95 5.81
CA HIS A 66 20.66 -25.79 4.63
C HIS A 66 21.53 -27.04 4.68
N ASN A 67 21.10 -28.02 5.49
CA ASN A 67 21.60 -29.39 5.41
C ASN A 67 20.98 -30.14 4.22
N ILE A 68 21.39 -29.77 3.00
CA ILE A 68 21.09 -30.55 1.80
C ILE A 68 22.27 -31.48 1.51
N SER A 69 22.01 -32.78 1.68
CA SER A 69 23.00 -33.84 1.49
C SER A 69 23.57 -33.85 0.07
N ARG A 70 24.90 -33.93 -0.06
CA ARG A 70 25.60 -34.09 -1.35
C ARG A 70 25.30 -35.47 -1.97
N ARG A 71 24.19 -35.61 -2.70
CA ARG A 71 23.96 -36.74 -3.64
C ARG A 71 23.10 -36.32 -4.84
N GLN A 72 23.73 -36.33 -6.01
CA GLN A 72 23.13 -36.35 -7.36
C GLN A 72 21.90 -35.46 -7.59
N VAL A 73 22.14 -34.17 -7.85
CA VAL A 73 21.14 -33.28 -8.45
C VAL A 73 21.18 -33.44 -9.97
N ASN A 74 20.08 -33.92 -10.56
CA ASN A 74 19.91 -33.95 -12.01
C ASN A 74 19.73 -32.54 -12.57
N THR A 75 20.33 -32.28 -13.74
CA THR A 75 20.31 -30.98 -14.42
C THR A 75 18.94 -30.66 -15.03
N ALA A 76 18.02 -30.10 -14.24
CA ALA A 76 16.76 -29.51 -14.73
C ALA A 76 16.18 -28.35 -13.88
N GLU A 77 16.39 -28.34 -12.55
CA GLU A 77 15.59 -27.49 -11.63
C GLU A 77 16.17 -26.10 -11.28
N GLN A 78 17.28 -25.68 -11.88
CA GLN A 78 18.05 -24.53 -11.35
C GLN A 78 17.50 -23.13 -11.69
N PHE A 79 16.37 -23.02 -12.39
CA PHE A 79 15.91 -21.77 -13.02
C PHE A 79 14.58 -21.17 -12.50
N ASP A 80 13.91 -21.78 -11.52
CA ASP A 80 12.74 -21.19 -10.82
C ASP A 80 13.13 -20.55 -9.47
N SER A 81 14.41 -20.22 -9.32
CA SER A 81 15.00 -19.65 -8.11
C SER A 81 14.57 -18.19 -7.88
N LEU A 82 14.12 -17.93 -6.65
CA LEU A 82 13.90 -16.57 -6.14
C LEU A 82 15.19 -15.75 -6.20
N GLN A 83 15.17 -14.66 -6.93
CA GLN A 83 16.23 -13.66 -6.95
C GLN A 83 15.90 -12.56 -5.94
N ILE A 84 16.70 -12.43 -4.88
CA ILE A 84 16.67 -11.29 -3.96
C ILE A 84 17.95 -10.47 -4.16
N VAL A 85 17.78 -9.17 -4.35
CA VAL A 85 18.86 -8.19 -4.48
C VAL A 85 18.69 -7.14 -3.41
N HIS A 86 19.61 -7.17 -2.45
CA HIS A 86 19.76 -6.21 -1.34
C HIS A 86 21.27 -6.09 -1.04
N PRO A 87 21.80 -4.90 -0.72
CA PRO A 87 23.21 -4.73 -0.35
C PRO A 87 23.54 -5.44 0.98
N PRO A 88 24.48 -6.39 1.02
CA PRO A 88 24.75 -7.17 2.23
C PRO A 88 25.43 -6.33 3.33
N PRO A 89 25.36 -6.76 4.61
CA PRO A 89 26.09 -6.13 5.70
C PRO A 89 27.59 -5.98 5.40
N PRO A 90 28.24 -4.86 5.79
CA PRO A 90 27.69 -3.72 6.55
C PRO A 90 27.01 -2.64 5.68
N ASP A 91 27.01 -2.77 4.34
CA ASP A 91 26.57 -1.74 3.39
C ASP A 91 25.04 -1.74 3.16
N GLU A 92 24.26 -2.20 4.13
CA GLU A 92 22.80 -2.36 4.06
C GLU A 92 22.10 -1.07 3.59
N GLN A 93 21.12 -1.21 2.70
CA GLN A 93 20.32 -0.07 2.24
C GLN A 93 18.83 -0.27 2.44
N ASP A 94 18.11 0.85 2.51
CA ASP A 94 16.66 0.94 2.67
C ASP A 94 15.89 0.58 1.38
N TRP A 95 16.31 -0.47 0.65
CA TRP A 95 15.59 -1.01 -0.51
C TRP A 95 15.86 -2.49 -0.77
N VAL A 96 14.87 -3.20 -1.32
CA VAL A 96 15.04 -4.55 -1.87
C VAL A 96 14.40 -4.65 -3.26
N LEU A 97 15.08 -5.34 -4.17
CA LEU A 97 14.59 -5.73 -5.48
C LEU A 97 14.46 -7.26 -5.48
N THR A 98 13.30 -7.78 -5.86
CA THR A 98 13.02 -9.23 -5.85
C THR A 98 12.32 -9.69 -7.12
N SER A 99 12.53 -10.94 -7.52
CA SER A 99 11.78 -11.64 -8.57
C SER A 99 11.72 -13.15 -8.30
N GLY A 100 10.56 -13.77 -8.50
CA GLY A 100 10.36 -15.20 -8.27
C GLY A 100 8.91 -15.64 -8.46
N ASN A 101 8.56 -16.84 -8.00
CA ASN A 101 7.16 -17.25 -7.93
C ASN A 101 6.37 -16.41 -6.89
N GLU A 102 5.04 -16.43 -6.99
CA GLU A 102 4.12 -15.67 -6.13
C GLU A 102 4.40 -15.85 -4.64
N SER A 103 4.35 -17.08 -4.12
CA SER A 103 4.50 -17.39 -2.69
C SER A 103 5.83 -16.90 -2.10
N LEU A 104 6.94 -16.98 -2.85
CA LEU A 104 8.24 -16.54 -2.38
C LEU A 104 8.40 -15.02 -2.43
N VAL A 105 7.85 -14.36 -3.46
CA VAL A 105 7.86 -12.89 -3.55
C VAL A 105 6.97 -12.26 -2.47
N ASP A 106 5.80 -12.83 -2.19
CA ASP A 106 4.90 -12.35 -1.13
C ASP A 106 5.54 -12.42 0.26
N ASN A 107 6.36 -13.44 0.54
CA ASN A 107 7.15 -13.49 1.77
C ASN A 107 8.11 -12.29 1.88
N VAL A 108 8.88 -11.98 0.82
CA VAL A 108 9.78 -10.82 0.79
C VAL A 108 9.01 -9.50 0.93
N LEU A 109 7.86 -9.36 0.27
CA LEU A 109 7.02 -8.17 0.35
C LEU A 109 6.41 -7.97 1.75
N SER A 110 5.90 -9.03 2.37
CA SER A 110 5.31 -8.97 3.71
C SER A 110 6.34 -8.61 4.78
N ILE A 111 7.57 -9.14 4.68
CA ILE A 111 8.70 -8.75 5.53
C ILE A 111 9.04 -7.27 5.29
N SER A 112 9.18 -6.86 4.03
CA SER A 112 9.49 -5.46 3.68
C SER A 112 8.46 -4.47 4.25
N LEU A 113 7.16 -4.80 4.18
CA LEU A 113 6.09 -3.99 4.75
C LEU A 113 6.21 -3.85 6.28
N LYS A 114 6.54 -4.95 6.99
CA LYS A 114 6.76 -4.91 8.46
C LYS A 114 7.88 -3.95 8.87
N PHE A 115 8.91 -3.78 8.03
CA PHE A 115 10.01 -2.85 8.28
C PHE A 115 9.80 -1.44 7.69
N GLY A 116 8.60 -1.09 7.25
CA GLY A 116 8.30 0.24 6.69
C GLY A 116 8.70 0.43 5.22
N GLY A 117 8.98 -0.67 4.52
CA GLY A 117 9.14 -0.69 3.06
C GLY A 117 7.82 -0.39 2.33
N ARG A 118 7.93 0.30 1.20
CA ARG A 118 6.83 0.75 0.35
C ARG A 118 7.10 0.37 -1.09
N LEU A 119 6.04 0.01 -1.81
CA LEU A 119 6.14 -0.45 -3.19
C LEU A 119 6.55 0.72 -4.11
N ALA A 120 7.71 0.61 -4.76
CA ALA A 120 8.16 1.60 -5.73
C ALA A 120 7.76 1.20 -7.16
N SER A 121 7.95 -0.07 -7.50
CA SER A 121 7.58 -0.64 -8.80
C SER A 121 7.26 -2.12 -8.64
N MET A 122 6.32 -2.62 -9.43
CA MET A 122 5.91 -4.02 -9.43
C MET A 122 5.49 -4.45 -10.84
N GLY A 123 5.53 -5.74 -11.10
CA GLY A 123 4.87 -6.38 -12.22
C GLY A 123 4.92 -7.90 -12.07
N TYR A 124 4.41 -8.59 -13.08
CA TYR A 124 4.41 -10.04 -13.13
C TYR A 124 4.65 -10.51 -14.57
N PHE A 125 4.94 -11.79 -14.74
CA PHE A 125 5.00 -12.50 -16.01
C PHE A 125 4.51 -13.93 -15.84
N ILE A 126 4.07 -14.57 -16.93
CA ILE A 126 3.66 -15.98 -16.91
C ILE A 126 4.78 -16.80 -17.55
N ARG A 127 5.26 -17.81 -16.83
CA ARG A 127 6.27 -18.77 -17.30
C ARG A 127 5.81 -20.17 -16.98
N GLN A 128 5.78 -21.06 -17.98
CA GLN A 128 5.34 -22.47 -17.82
C GLN A 128 3.96 -22.63 -17.14
N ARG A 129 3.03 -21.69 -17.37
CA ARG A 129 1.70 -21.57 -16.71
C ARG A 129 1.73 -21.16 -15.22
N SER A 130 2.89 -20.85 -14.67
CA SER A 130 3.05 -20.30 -13.31
C SER A 130 3.26 -18.79 -13.32
N THR A 131 2.53 -18.07 -12.46
CA THR A 131 2.68 -16.64 -12.26
C THR A 131 3.96 -16.33 -11.49
N HIS A 132 4.79 -15.47 -12.05
CA HIS A 132 6.01 -14.96 -11.44
C HIS A 132 5.88 -13.47 -11.25
N TYR A 133 6.30 -12.96 -10.09
CA TYR A 133 6.27 -11.55 -9.75
C TYR A 133 7.67 -10.97 -9.66
N TYR A 134 7.76 -9.66 -9.85
CA TYR A 134 8.96 -8.89 -9.53
C TYR A 134 8.57 -7.55 -8.91
N ALA A 135 9.35 -7.08 -7.95
CA ALA A 135 9.04 -5.89 -7.17
C ALA A 135 10.30 -5.16 -6.69
N ILE A 136 10.18 -3.84 -6.59
CA ILE A 136 11.11 -2.97 -5.87
C ILE A 136 10.35 -2.38 -4.68
N MET A 137 10.89 -2.59 -3.48
CA MET A 137 10.43 -1.96 -2.25
C MET A 137 11.50 -0.95 -1.79
N HIS A 138 11.10 0.26 -1.43
CA HIS A 138 11.94 1.27 -0.78
C HIS A 138 11.37 1.57 0.61
N LYS A 139 12.21 1.62 1.65
CA LYS A 139 11.83 2.17 2.94
C LYS A 139 12.01 3.69 2.91
N TYR A 140 10.93 4.42 3.17
CA TYR A 140 10.91 5.89 3.20
C TYR A 140 9.68 6.42 3.94
N ALA A 141 9.81 7.64 4.45
CA ALA A 141 8.74 8.48 5.00
C ALA A 141 7.85 9.03 3.87
N GLY A 142 6.52 8.88 3.96
CA GLY A 142 5.58 9.22 2.88
C GLY A 142 4.10 8.95 3.21
N PRO A 143 3.16 9.45 2.40
CA PRO A 143 1.72 9.37 2.68
C PRO A 143 1.21 7.93 2.84
N VAL A 144 0.12 7.76 3.59
CA VAL A 144 -0.60 6.47 3.63
C VAL A 144 -1.07 6.11 2.23
N PHE A 145 -0.82 4.87 1.80
CA PHE A 145 -1.21 4.38 0.48
C PHE A 145 -2.28 3.29 0.57
N ILE A 146 -3.06 3.13 -0.51
CA ILE A 146 -3.94 1.98 -0.71
C ILE A 146 -3.74 1.38 -2.12
N LYS A 147 -3.84 0.05 -2.19
CA LYS A 147 -3.78 -0.73 -3.43
C LYS A 147 -5.01 -1.67 -3.44
N PRO A 148 -6.13 -1.26 -4.04
CA PRO A 148 -7.29 -2.15 -4.21
C PRO A 148 -6.98 -3.27 -5.20
N GLY A 149 -7.90 -4.23 -5.33
CA GLY A 149 -7.86 -5.22 -6.40
C GLY A 149 -7.95 -4.59 -7.80
N PRO A 150 -7.69 -5.37 -8.87
CA PRO A 150 -7.88 -4.91 -10.25
C PRO A 150 -9.30 -4.39 -10.49
N MET A 151 -9.43 -3.34 -11.30
CA MET A 151 -10.69 -2.61 -11.51
C MET A 151 -11.02 -2.55 -13.00
N SER A 152 -12.27 -2.74 -13.40
CA SER A 152 -12.70 -2.39 -14.77
C SER A 152 -12.56 -0.88 -15.04
N TYR A 153 -12.65 -0.47 -16.30
CA TYR A 153 -12.64 0.96 -16.67
C TYR A 153 -13.71 1.77 -15.89
N ASN A 154 -14.93 1.25 -15.77
CA ASN A 154 -16.02 1.94 -15.07
C ASN A 154 -15.75 2.08 -13.56
N GLU A 155 -15.21 1.03 -12.94
CA GLU A 155 -14.81 1.05 -11.53
C GLU A 155 -13.63 1.98 -11.27
N LEU A 156 -12.65 2.04 -12.19
CA LEU A 156 -11.55 3.01 -12.14
C LEU A 156 -12.07 4.45 -12.17
N ILE A 157 -12.99 4.79 -13.08
CA ILE A 157 -13.57 6.14 -13.17
C ILE A 157 -14.40 6.48 -11.92
N ALA A 158 -15.15 5.53 -11.37
CA ALA A 158 -15.86 5.70 -10.10
C ALA A 158 -14.87 5.92 -8.93
N ALA A 159 -13.82 5.11 -8.84
CA ALA A 159 -12.78 5.21 -7.83
C ALA A 159 -12.05 6.55 -7.90
N ILE A 160 -11.72 7.06 -9.09
CA ILE A 160 -11.13 8.41 -9.26
C ILE A 160 -12.05 9.48 -8.65
N ARG A 161 -13.36 9.42 -8.95
CA ARG A 161 -14.34 10.38 -8.44
C ARG A 161 -14.44 10.34 -6.91
N ASP A 162 -14.44 9.16 -6.31
CA ASP A 162 -14.63 9.02 -4.85
C ASP A 162 -13.33 9.15 -4.05
N ASN A 163 -12.17 8.80 -4.61
CA ASN A 163 -10.88 8.99 -3.98
C ASN A 163 -10.42 10.47 -4.04
N ARG A 164 -10.80 11.23 -5.07
CA ARG A 164 -10.70 12.71 -5.03
C ARG A 164 -11.45 13.29 -3.82
N LYS A 165 -12.60 12.72 -3.44
CA LYS A 165 -13.33 13.10 -2.21
C LYS A 165 -12.67 12.58 -0.91
N ARG A 166 -11.49 11.99 -0.95
CA ARG A 166 -10.76 11.45 0.22
C ARG A 166 -9.30 11.92 0.30
N ASP A 167 -8.95 12.92 -0.51
CA ASP A 167 -7.59 13.41 -0.70
C ASP A 167 -6.61 12.31 -1.15
N LEU A 168 -7.13 11.28 -1.85
CA LEU A 168 -6.36 10.16 -2.40
C LEU A 168 -6.05 10.43 -3.87
N VAL A 169 -4.76 10.59 -4.16
CA VAL A 169 -4.20 10.81 -5.49
C VAL A 169 -3.86 9.48 -6.11
N LEU A 170 -4.26 9.24 -7.37
CA LEU A 170 -3.76 8.11 -8.15
C LEU A 170 -2.32 8.43 -8.55
N THR A 171 -1.36 7.57 -8.18
CA THR A 171 0.07 7.79 -8.47
C THR A 171 0.68 6.70 -9.35
N GLN A 172 0.06 5.52 -9.42
CA GLN A 172 0.36 4.50 -10.44
C GLN A 172 -0.93 3.84 -10.96
N VAL A 173 -1.00 3.58 -12.27
CA VAL A 173 -2.09 2.81 -12.90
C VAL A 173 -1.57 2.01 -14.09
N CYS A 174 -1.90 0.73 -14.19
CA CYS A 174 -1.57 -0.05 -15.39
C CYS A 174 -2.71 -0.98 -15.78
N GLY A 175 -3.03 -1.01 -17.07
CA GLY A 175 -3.97 -1.95 -17.65
C GLY A 175 -3.37 -3.34 -17.82
N GLN A 176 -4.23 -4.35 -17.85
CA GLN A 176 -3.90 -5.75 -18.06
C GLN A 176 -5.05 -6.42 -18.81
N GLU A 177 -4.74 -7.23 -19.81
CA GLU A 177 -5.72 -8.04 -20.52
C GLU A 177 -5.83 -9.41 -19.85
N GLU A 178 -6.99 -9.70 -19.24
CA GLU A 178 -7.27 -11.00 -18.60
C GLU A 178 -7.78 -12.03 -19.61
N LYS A 179 -8.58 -11.55 -20.56
CA LYS A 179 -9.11 -12.27 -21.73
C LYS A 179 -9.15 -11.26 -22.90
N PRO A 180 -9.14 -11.71 -24.17
CA PRO A 180 -9.22 -10.81 -25.32
C PRO A 180 -10.33 -9.75 -25.19
N GLY A 181 -9.95 -8.47 -25.15
CA GLY A 181 -10.85 -7.33 -24.97
C GLY A 181 -11.36 -7.08 -23.53
N GLN A 182 -11.03 -7.92 -22.55
CA GLN A 182 -11.36 -7.72 -21.14
C GLN A 182 -10.16 -7.12 -20.39
N ILE A 183 -10.16 -5.79 -20.24
CA ILE A 183 -9.10 -5.05 -19.55
C ILE A 183 -9.48 -4.75 -18.10
N SER A 184 -8.58 -5.08 -17.18
CA SER A 184 -8.61 -4.61 -15.79
C SER A 184 -7.41 -3.69 -15.51
N PHE A 185 -7.55 -2.81 -14.52
CA PHE A 185 -6.57 -1.81 -14.15
C PHE A 185 -6.12 -2.02 -12.71
N THR A 186 -4.81 -2.24 -12.53
CA THR A 186 -4.18 -2.19 -11.21
C THR A 186 -3.87 -0.74 -10.85
N THR A 187 -4.16 -0.34 -9.61
CA THR A 187 -4.01 1.06 -9.17
C THR A 187 -3.26 1.18 -7.84
N TYR A 188 -2.54 2.28 -7.67
CA TYR A 188 -1.87 2.65 -6.44
C TYR A 188 -2.20 4.10 -6.10
N TRP A 189 -2.70 4.31 -4.89
CA TRP A 189 -3.22 5.60 -4.42
C TRP A 189 -2.48 6.05 -3.18
N GLU A 190 -2.19 7.34 -3.09
CA GLU A 190 -1.51 7.95 -1.95
C GLU A 190 -2.34 9.11 -1.41
N ARG A 191 -2.47 9.22 -0.08
CA ARG A 191 -3.20 10.33 0.55
C ARG A 191 -2.36 11.59 0.51
N VAL A 192 -2.66 12.51 -0.40
CA VAL A 192 -1.89 13.76 -0.59
C VAL A 192 -2.84 14.94 -0.79
N PRO A 193 -3.24 15.64 0.29
CA PRO A 193 -4.17 16.77 0.23
C PRO A 193 -3.68 17.91 -0.68
N GLY A 194 -4.58 18.38 -1.54
CA GLY A 194 -4.34 19.52 -2.43
C GLY A 194 -3.40 19.25 -3.61
N VAL A 195 -3.19 17.99 -4.01
CA VAL A 195 -2.55 17.63 -5.27
C VAL A 195 -3.62 17.28 -6.31
N GLU A 196 -3.63 18.01 -7.42
CA GLU A 196 -4.52 17.75 -8.56
C GLU A 196 -3.88 16.70 -9.48
N PHE A 197 -4.69 15.73 -9.94
CA PHE A 197 -4.26 14.71 -10.90
C PHE A 197 -5.35 14.41 -11.92
N GLU A 198 -4.96 14.06 -13.14
CA GLU A 198 -5.84 13.64 -14.23
C GLU A 198 -5.33 12.35 -14.89
N VAL A 199 -6.25 11.52 -15.37
CA VAL A 199 -5.92 10.25 -16.05
C VAL A 199 -6.10 10.43 -17.56
N TRP A 200 -5.16 9.90 -18.31
CA TRP A 200 -5.05 10.09 -19.75
C TRP A 200 -4.86 8.75 -20.45
N PHE A 201 -5.53 8.56 -21.59
CA PHE A 201 -5.47 7.34 -22.40
C PHE A 201 -4.94 7.69 -23.80
N PRO A 202 -3.61 7.65 -24.02
CA PRO A 202 -3.00 7.92 -25.32
C PRO A 202 -3.54 7.03 -26.45
N GLY A 203 -3.74 7.60 -27.63
CA GLY A 203 -4.31 6.90 -28.78
C GLY A 203 -5.83 6.72 -28.75
N SER A 204 -6.53 7.49 -27.90
CA SER A 204 -7.96 7.76 -28.03
C SER A 204 -8.20 9.05 -28.82
N ASP A 205 -9.38 9.22 -29.43
CA ASP A 205 -9.70 10.30 -30.38
C ASP A 205 -9.43 11.72 -29.84
N ASN A 206 -9.56 11.92 -28.53
CA ASN A 206 -9.35 13.20 -27.86
C ASN A 206 -7.99 13.31 -27.13
N ALA A 207 -7.10 12.32 -27.26
CA ALA A 207 -5.89 12.22 -26.46
C ALA A 207 -4.95 13.43 -26.62
N ASP A 208 -4.74 13.93 -27.84
CA ASP A 208 -3.86 15.09 -28.08
C ASP A 208 -4.48 16.40 -27.58
N SER A 209 -5.78 16.61 -27.80
CA SER A 209 -6.51 17.77 -27.24
C SER A 209 -6.48 17.78 -25.71
N GLN A 210 -6.60 16.61 -25.07
CA GLN A 210 -6.44 16.45 -23.62
C GLN A 210 -5.00 16.77 -23.18
N ARG A 211 -3.99 16.24 -23.88
CA ARG A 211 -2.57 16.48 -23.60
C ARG A 211 -2.22 17.97 -23.66
N LEU A 212 -2.58 18.64 -24.76
CA LEU A 212 -2.34 20.08 -24.92
C LEU A 212 -3.04 20.91 -23.83
N ARG A 213 -4.25 20.53 -23.42
CA ARG A 213 -4.96 21.15 -22.29
C ARG A 213 -4.25 20.92 -20.95
N PHE A 214 -3.74 19.72 -20.70
CA PHE A 214 -3.00 19.43 -19.46
C PHE A 214 -1.68 20.22 -19.41
N GLU A 215 -0.91 20.20 -20.49
CA GLU A 215 0.32 20.99 -20.64
C GLU A 215 0.05 22.50 -20.41
N SER A 216 -1.01 23.07 -21.01
CA SER A 216 -1.35 24.49 -20.86
C SER A 216 -1.92 24.88 -19.49
N THR A 217 -2.42 23.92 -18.70
CA THR A 217 -2.97 24.15 -17.35
C THR A 217 -1.99 23.82 -16.23
N GLY A 218 -0.72 23.58 -16.56
CA GLY A 218 0.38 23.35 -15.62
C GLY A 218 0.45 21.93 -15.06
N PHE A 219 -0.27 20.97 -15.66
CA PHE A 219 -0.07 19.56 -15.37
C PHE A 219 1.15 19.01 -16.13
N ARG A 220 1.78 17.98 -15.57
CA ARG A 220 2.84 17.20 -16.21
C ARG A 220 2.57 15.72 -16.11
N LEU A 221 2.96 14.97 -17.12
CA LEU A 221 2.90 13.51 -17.08
C LEU A 221 3.97 13.00 -16.09
N THR A 222 3.54 12.41 -14.97
CA THR A 222 4.44 11.86 -13.94
C THR A 222 4.53 10.34 -13.98
N TYR A 223 3.55 9.66 -14.59
CA TYR A 223 3.51 8.22 -14.71
C TYR A 223 2.90 7.79 -16.06
N LEU A 224 3.42 6.70 -16.63
CA LEU A 224 2.94 6.11 -17.88
C LEU A 224 3.12 4.59 -17.83
N CYS A 225 2.10 3.85 -18.29
CA CYS A 225 2.17 2.39 -18.47
C CYS A 225 1.65 1.99 -19.85
N GLY A 226 2.30 1.01 -20.46
CA GLY A 226 1.84 0.36 -21.69
C GLY A 226 1.30 -1.04 -21.36
N TYR A 227 0.23 -1.43 -22.03
CA TYR A 227 -0.42 -2.74 -21.89
C TYR A 227 -0.90 -3.27 -23.24
N SER A 228 -1.23 -4.56 -23.32
CA SER A 228 -1.85 -5.15 -24.52
C SER A 228 -3.38 -5.04 -24.44
N GLU A 229 -4.02 -4.82 -25.58
CA GLU A 229 -5.44 -5.08 -25.81
C GLU A 229 -5.58 -5.69 -27.22
N ASN A 230 -6.06 -6.93 -27.31
CA ASN A 230 -6.18 -7.71 -28.54
C ASN A 230 -4.88 -7.71 -29.38
N GLY A 231 -3.74 -7.86 -28.70
CA GLY A 231 -2.40 -7.84 -29.31
C GLY A 231 -1.91 -6.46 -29.77
N ARG A 232 -2.63 -5.37 -29.47
CA ARG A 232 -2.23 -3.99 -29.77
C ARG A 232 -1.75 -3.28 -28.51
N GLY A 233 -0.68 -2.50 -28.63
CA GLY A 233 -0.18 -1.67 -27.54
C GLY A 233 -1.13 -0.51 -27.22
N ARG A 234 -1.70 -0.52 -26.02
CA ARG A 234 -2.47 0.57 -25.41
C ARG A 234 -1.68 1.21 -24.27
N TYR A 235 -2.09 2.39 -23.85
CA TYR A 235 -1.38 3.19 -22.86
C TYR A 235 -2.34 3.84 -21.89
N VAL A 236 -1.87 4.04 -20.66
CA VAL A 236 -2.55 4.85 -19.64
C VAL A 236 -1.50 5.66 -18.89
N GLY A 237 -1.77 6.95 -18.71
CA GLY A 237 -0.88 7.91 -18.06
C GLY A 237 -1.56 8.69 -16.96
N ILE A 238 -0.77 9.18 -16.02
CA ILE A 238 -1.21 10.06 -14.94
C ILE A 238 -0.50 11.40 -15.11
N TRP A 239 -1.31 12.44 -15.20
CA TRP A 239 -0.89 13.83 -15.17
C TRP A 239 -1.08 14.37 -13.76
N GLN A 240 -0.10 15.08 -13.23
CA GLN A 240 -0.17 15.71 -11.91
C GLN A 240 0.28 17.16 -12.00
N LYS A 241 -0.36 18.02 -11.19
CA LYS A 241 -0.04 19.43 -11.07
C LYS A 241 0.82 19.63 -9.83
N SER A 242 2.12 19.81 -10.03
CA SER A 242 3.08 20.00 -8.94
C SER A 242 3.27 21.48 -8.64
N LYS A 243 3.29 21.83 -7.35
CA LYS A 243 3.44 23.20 -6.84
C LYS A 243 4.76 23.88 -7.25
N ASN A 244 5.78 23.10 -7.63
CA ASN A 244 7.12 23.59 -7.95
C ASN A 244 7.51 23.41 -9.44
N SER A 245 6.60 22.93 -10.31
CA SER A 245 6.98 22.37 -11.61
C SER A 245 6.85 23.33 -12.81
N THR A 246 7.21 24.60 -12.66
CA THR A 246 7.16 25.58 -13.75
C THR A 246 8.47 25.74 -14.55
N SER A 247 9.63 25.27 -14.07
CA SER A 247 10.93 25.60 -14.68
C SER A 247 11.69 24.48 -15.40
N GLN A 248 11.56 23.21 -15.01
CA GLN A 248 12.34 22.12 -15.60
C GLN A 248 11.76 21.64 -16.94
N GLN A 249 12.61 21.37 -17.94
CA GLN A 249 12.15 20.73 -19.18
C GLN A 249 11.89 19.24 -18.94
N TYR A 250 10.91 18.65 -19.64
CA TYR A 250 10.67 17.21 -19.62
C TYR A 250 10.29 16.71 -21.02
N GLU A 251 10.55 15.43 -21.29
CA GLU A 251 10.20 14.75 -22.54
C GLU A 251 9.62 13.37 -22.19
N ALA A 252 8.55 12.94 -22.86
CA ALA A 252 7.91 11.64 -22.61
C ALA A 252 7.54 10.95 -23.94
N HIS A 253 7.71 9.63 -23.98
CA HIS A 253 7.45 8.80 -25.16
C HIS A 253 6.69 7.52 -24.79
N TYR A 254 6.05 6.93 -25.80
CA TYR A 254 5.37 5.63 -25.77
C TYR A 254 5.31 5.04 -27.19
N GLY A 255 5.11 3.73 -27.31
CA GLY A 255 4.91 3.06 -28.60
C GLY A 255 6.15 2.91 -29.49
N LEU A 256 7.33 3.33 -29.01
CA LEU A 256 8.59 3.04 -29.70
C LEU A 256 9.06 1.61 -29.40
N THR A 257 9.81 1.01 -30.33
CA THR A 257 10.54 -0.24 -30.06
C THR A 257 11.58 -0.02 -28.96
N LEU A 258 11.95 -1.07 -28.22
CA LEU A 258 12.91 -0.97 -27.12
C LEU A 258 14.26 -0.39 -27.58
N ASP A 259 14.77 -0.78 -28.76
CA ASP A 259 16.01 -0.24 -29.32
C ASP A 259 15.91 1.24 -29.71
N SER A 260 14.75 1.69 -30.19
CA SER A 260 14.48 3.12 -30.44
C SER A 260 14.42 3.88 -29.11
N CYS A 261 13.78 3.30 -28.10
CA CYS A 261 13.71 3.84 -26.74
C CYS A 261 15.10 3.99 -26.11
N MET A 262 15.96 2.97 -26.23
CA MET A 262 17.32 2.98 -25.69
C MET A 262 18.23 3.98 -26.42
N ARG A 263 18.08 4.12 -27.74
CA ARG A 263 18.75 5.18 -28.51
C ARG A 263 18.31 6.58 -28.05
N LYS A 264 17.02 6.79 -27.84
CA LYS A 264 16.48 8.05 -27.30
C LYS A 264 16.97 8.30 -25.87
N ASN A 265 16.99 7.30 -24.99
CA ASN A 265 17.56 7.41 -23.65
C ASN A 265 19.01 7.91 -23.69
N LYS A 266 19.86 7.29 -24.52
CA LYS A 266 21.26 7.71 -24.71
C LYS A 266 21.38 9.17 -25.17
N MET A 267 20.56 9.58 -26.15
CA MET A 267 20.52 10.96 -26.66
C MET A 267 20.09 11.97 -25.58
N LEU A 268 19.07 11.64 -24.78
CA LEU A 268 18.55 12.53 -23.75
C LEU A 268 19.52 12.62 -22.56
N THR A 269 20.12 11.51 -22.14
CA THR A 269 21.18 11.53 -21.13
C THR A 269 22.39 12.37 -21.55
N SER A 270 22.79 12.34 -22.83
CA SER A 270 23.84 13.26 -23.32
C SER A 270 23.44 14.74 -23.35
N LYS A 271 22.15 15.06 -23.21
CA LYS A 271 21.61 16.44 -23.10
C LYS A 271 21.32 16.85 -21.65
N GLY A 272 21.75 16.07 -20.66
CA GLY A 272 21.52 16.37 -19.23
C GLY A 272 20.13 16.01 -18.73
N PHE A 273 19.39 15.12 -19.43
CA PHE A 273 18.13 14.58 -18.94
C PHE A 273 18.34 13.25 -18.20
N ALA A 274 17.68 13.11 -17.05
CA ALA A 274 17.58 11.86 -16.31
C ALA A 274 16.21 11.20 -16.54
N ALA A 275 16.19 9.89 -16.75
CA ALA A 275 14.94 9.13 -16.82
C ALA A 275 14.30 9.04 -15.41
N THR A 276 13.07 9.53 -15.29
CA THR A 276 12.22 9.36 -14.09
C THR A 276 11.32 8.14 -14.20
N SER A 277 10.97 7.74 -15.43
CA SER A 277 10.28 6.48 -15.74
C SER A 277 10.85 5.85 -17.00
N PHE A 278 10.96 4.52 -17.04
CA PHE A 278 11.31 3.72 -18.20
C PHE A 278 10.73 2.29 -18.07
N ARG A 279 9.82 1.90 -18.96
CA ARG A 279 9.31 0.52 -19.09
C ARG A 279 9.38 0.02 -20.55
N VAL A 280 9.09 -1.26 -20.73
CA VAL A 280 8.73 -1.84 -22.03
C VAL A 280 7.54 -1.13 -22.70
N LEU A 281 7.33 -1.40 -24.00
CA LEU A 281 6.49 -0.58 -24.91
C LEU A 281 6.93 0.91 -24.96
N CYS A 282 8.18 1.16 -24.57
CA CYS A 282 8.82 2.46 -24.41
C CYS A 282 7.98 3.48 -23.62
N THR A 283 7.27 3.06 -22.56
CA THR A 283 6.62 4.05 -21.68
C THR A 283 7.66 4.68 -20.76
N ALA A 284 8.18 5.83 -21.19
CA ALA A 284 9.35 6.46 -20.60
C ALA A 284 9.21 7.98 -20.51
N ILE A 285 9.72 8.54 -19.42
CA ILE A 285 9.64 9.95 -19.04
C ILE A 285 11.03 10.38 -18.59
N TRP A 286 11.48 11.52 -19.11
CA TRP A 286 12.78 12.13 -18.82
C TRP A 286 12.59 13.56 -18.36
N GLU A 287 13.35 13.97 -17.36
CA GLU A 287 13.40 15.36 -16.87
C GLU A 287 14.81 15.92 -17.00
N GLN A 288 14.92 17.20 -17.33
CA GLN A 288 16.21 17.90 -17.39
C GLN A 288 16.75 18.09 -15.97
N GLN A 289 17.75 17.28 -15.62
CA GLN A 289 18.31 17.16 -14.27
C GLN A 289 19.84 16.99 -14.38
N PRO A 290 20.60 18.05 -14.75
CA PRO A 290 22.02 17.91 -15.14
C PRO A 290 22.95 17.40 -14.03
N SER A 291 22.54 17.52 -12.76
CA SER A 291 23.26 17.02 -11.58
C SER A 291 22.89 15.58 -11.20
N ARG A 292 21.91 14.97 -11.88
CA ARG A 292 21.39 13.61 -11.59
C ARG A 292 21.85 12.61 -12.65
N ARG A 293 21.81 11.34 -12.29
CA ARG A 293 22.29 10.22 -13.12
C ARG A 293 21.24 9.12 -13.17
N SER A 294 20.86 8.71 -14.37
CA SER A 294 19.95 7.58 -14.62
C SER A 294 20.59 6.58 -15.58
N PHE A 295 20.46 5.29 -15.28
CA PHE A 295 20.98 4.19 -16.07
C PHE A 295 19.85 3.19 -16.32
N VAL A 296 19.58 2.87 -17.58
CA VAL A 296 18.66 1.78 -17.95
C VAL A 296 19.51 0.56 -18.27
N VAL A 297 19.35 -0.52 -17.51
CA VAL A 297 20.09 -1.77 -17.67
C VAL A 297 19.11 -2.87 -18.04
N ILE A 298 19.51 -3.73 -18.98
CA ILE A 298 18.74 -4.87 -19.47
C ILE A 298 19.52 -6.15 -19.17
N GLY A 299 18.86 -7.15 -18.58
CA GLY A 299 19.48 -8.43 -18.21
C GLY A 299 18.47 -9.47 -17.73
N ASP A 300 18.89 -10.73 -17.60
CA ASP A 300 18.09 -11.85 -17.07
C ASP A 300 18.35 -12.15 -15.59
N ASN A 301 19.51 -11.71 -15.06
CA ASN A 301 19.88 -11.89 -13.66
C ASN A 301 20.00 -10.53 -12.94
N LEU A 302 19.13 -10.30 -11.96
CA LEU A 302 19.03 -9.05 -11.21
C LEU A 302 20.28 -8.80 -10.34
N SER A 303 20.87 -9.85 -9.78
CA SER A 303 22.10 -9.75 -8.98
C SER A 303 23.28 -9.30 -9.84
N SER A 304 23.44 -9.86 -11.04
CA SER A 304 24.43 -9.41 -12.03
C SER A 304 24.20 -7.96 -12.47
N MET A 305 22.94 -7.53 -12.61
CA MET A 305 22.61 -6.14 -12.94
C MET A 305 23.01 -5.18 -11.80
N TYR A 306 22.83 -5.57 -10.54
CA TYR A 306 23.23 -4.79 -9.36
C TYR A 306 24.75 -4.64 -9.18
N LEU A 307 25.55 -5.62 -9.59
CA LEU A 307 27.03 -5.54 -9.48
C LEU A 307 27.61 -4.29 -10.17
N ASN A 308 26.96 -3.78 -11.22
CA ASN A 308 27.32 -2.52 -11.89
C ASN A 308 27.24 -1.28 -10.98
N PHE A 309 26.43 -1.35 -9.92
CA PHE A 309 26.12 -0.24 -9.01
C PHE A 309 26.59 -0.47 -7.58
N LYS A 310 27.21 -1.62 -7.25
CA LYS A 310 27.75 -1.91 -5.90
C LYS A 310 28.73 -0.82 -5.40
N ARG A 311 29.45 -0.14 -6.30
CA ARG A 311 30.36 0.98 -5.99
C ARG A 311 29.72 2.37 -6.09
N ARG A 312 28.39 2.45 -6.19
CA ARG A 312 27.59 3.68 -6.34
C ARG A 312 26.30 3.57 -5.49
N PRO A 313 26.41 3.61 -4.15
CA PRO A 313 25.26 3.43 -3.25
C PRO A 313 24.18 4.51 -3.41
N GLU A 314 24.47 5.63 -4.07
CA GLU A 314 23.49 6.64 -4.43
C GLU A 314 22.53 6.21 -5.57
N ILE A 315 22.91 5.21 -6.37
CA ILE A 315 22.18 4.76 -7.55
C ILE A 315 21.27 3.58 -7.20
N LEU A 316 20.00 3.89 -6.93
CA LEU A 316 19.00 2.90 -6.46
C LEU A 316 18.13 2.41 -7.63
N PRO A 317 17.62 1.17 -7.62
CA PRO A 317 16.66 0.71 -8.62
C PRO A 317 15.35 1.48 -8.42
N ARG A 318 14.86 2.19 -9.43
CA ARG A 318 13.64 3.01 -9.35
C ARG A 318 12.43 2.31 -9.94
N GLN A 319 12.64 1.55 -11.00
CA GLN A 319 11.58 0.92 -11.76
C GLN A 319 12.07 -0.35 -12.42
N ILE A 320 11.17 -1.32 -12.55
CA ILE A 320 11.43 -2.59 -13.20
C ILE A 320 10.24 -2.96 -14.10
N SER A 321 10.56 -3.49 -15.27
CA SER A 321 9.63 -4.16 -16.17
C SER A 321 10.32 -5.36 -16.81
N HIS A 322 9.59 -6.18 -17.57
CA HIS A 322 10.14 -7.33 -18.26
C HIS A 322 9.65 -7.40 -19.71
N PHE A 323 10.39 -8.11 -20.55
CA PHE A 323 9.89 -8.68 -21.80
C PHE A 323 10.43 -10.11 -21.95
N VAL A 324 9.89 -10.87 -22.90
CA VAL A 324 10.45 -12.16 -23.31
C VAL A 324 11.19 -11.94 -24.63
N ASP A 325 12.44 -12.35 -24.72
CA ASP A 325 13.23 -12.24 -25.94
C ASP A 325 12.89 -13.32 -26.98
N ASN A 326 13.46 -13.21 -28.19
CA ASN A 326 13.22 -14.14 -29.29
C ASN A 326 13.66 -15.60 -29.00
N ARG A 327 14.35 -15.85 -27.88
CA ARG A 327 14.77 -17.19 -27.42
C ARG A 327 13.89 -17.72 -26.28
N GLY A 328 12.82 -17.00 -25.91
CA GLY A 328 11.95 -17.35 -24.79
C GLY A 328 12.53 -16.99 -23.42
N VAL A 329 13.63 -16.23 -23.35
CA VAL A 329 14.26 -15.83 -22.09
C VAL A 329 13.63 -14.55 -21.58
N VAL A 330 13.23 -14.55 -20.31
CA VAL A 330 12.73 -13.34 -19.63
C VAL A 330 13.90 -12.39 -19.41
N LYS A 331 13.76 -11.15 -19.91
CA LYS A 331 14.71 -10.06 -19.73
C LYS A 331 14.04 -8.95 -18.93
N PHE A 332 14.65 -8.56 -17.83
CA PHE A 332 14.29 -7.40 -17.05
C PHE A 332 14.89 -6.13 -17.64
N VAL A 333 14.11 -5.05 -17.60
CA VAL A 333 14.54 -3.69 -17.88
C VAL A 333 14.42 -2.92 -16.57
N VAL A 334 15.55 -2.54 -15.98
CA VAL A 334 15.61 -1.85 -14.68
C VAL A 334 16.20 -0.46 -14.87
N LEU A 335 15.46 0.55 -14.42
CA LEU A 335 15.93 1.93 -14.28
C LEU A 335 16.62 2.09 -12.94
N TRP A 336 17.87 2.50 -12.93
CA TRP A 336 18.68 2.79 -11.75
C TRP A 336 19.02 4.28 -11.69
N SER A 337 18.78 4.99 -10.59
CA SER A 337 19.04 6.43 -10.51
C SER A 337 19.16 6.98 -9.09
N ASP A 338 19.96 8.04 -8.92
CA ASP A 338 19.97 8.88 -7.72
C ASP A 338 18.76 9.84 -7.65
N LEU A 339 18.13 10.14 -8.80
CA LEU A 339 16.92 10.93 -8.87
C LEU A 339 15.75 10.17 -8.26
N HIS A 340 14.91 10.92 -7.55
CA HIS A 340 13.64 10.44 -7.04
C HIS A 340 12.58 11.56 -7.15
N SER A 341 11.91 11.65 -8.29
CA SER A 341 10.95 12.72 -8.61
C SER A 341 9.56 12.55 -8.01
N ASN A 342 9.12 11.30 -7.78
CA ASN A 342 7.71 10.96 -7.55
C ASN A 342 7.38 10.52 -6.11
N ARG A 343 8.15 10.95 -5.10
CA ARG A 343 7.79 10.74 -3.69
C ARG A 343 7.13 11.96 -3.10
N PHE A 344 5.91 11.79 -2.62
CA PHE A 344 5.29 12.76 -1.73
C PHE A 344 5.88 12.63 -0.31
N PRO A 345 6.15 13.76 0.37
CA PRO A 345 6.56 13.73 1.77
C PRO A 345 5.40 13.27 2.67
N ASP A 346 5.70 12.91 3.92
CA ASP A 346 4.66 12.73 4.93
C ASP A 346 3.79 13.99 5.06
N ILE A 347 2.47 13.78 5.21
CA ILE A 347 1.57 14.86 5.61
C ILE A 347 1.93 15.27 7.04
N ALA A 348 2.09 16.57 7.27
CA ALA A 348 2.27 17.08 8.63
C ALA A 348 1.16 16.59 9.59
N PRO A 349 1.47 16.19 10.83
CA PRO A 349 0.46 15.76 11.79
C PRO A 349 -0.61 16.82 12.02
N ILE A 350 -1.88 16.40 12.07
CA ILE A 350 -3.06 17.25 12.23
C ILE A 350 -2.94 18.09 13.51
N TRP A 351 -2.48 17.46 14.59
CA TRP A 351 -2.48 18.02 15.93
C TRP A 351 -1.21 18.76 16.36
N GLN A 352 -0.18 18.83 15.52
CA GLN A 352 1.16 19.30 15.92
C GLN A 352 1.17 20.73 16.50
N LYS A 353 0.24 21.59 16.06
CA LYS A 353 0.01 22.94 16.59
C LYS A 353 -1.49 23.28 16.75
N ARG A 354 -2.37 22.29 16.65
CA ARG A 354 -3.82 22.49 16.78
C ARG A 354 -4.28 22.02 18.17
N ALA A 355 -5.14 22.80 18.80
CA ALA A 355 -5.98 22.29 19.88
C ALA A 355 -6.92 21.23 19.29
N ILE A 356 -7.15 20.14 20.03
CA ILE A 356 -8.20 19.19 19.67
C ILE A 356 -9.51 19.83 20.14
N PRO A 357 -10.52 20.05 19.27
CA PRO A 357 -11.82 20.47 19.75
C PRO A 357 -12.38 19.35 20.63
N VAL A 358 -12.56 19.67 21.91
CA VAL A 358 -13.24 18.86 22.93
C VAL A 358 -14.55 19.55 23.30
N ARG A 359 -15.46 18.75 23.84
CA ARG A 359 -16.91 18.93 23.73
C ARG A 359 -17.54 17.96 24.79
N PHE A 360 -18.77 18.14 25.34
CA PHE A 360 -19.42 17.28 26.40
C PHE A 360 -20.95 17.02 26.26
N LEU A 361 -21.47 16.02 26.99
CA LEU A 361 -22.90 15.62 27.08
C LEU A 361 -23.50 16.15 28.40
N GLN A 362 -24.73 16.64 28.37
CA GLN A 362 -25.45 17.14 29.54
C GLN A 362 -25.53 16.09 30.67
N GLY A 363 -25.26 16.49 31.91
CA GLY A 363 -25.17 15.59 33.07
C GLY A 363 -23.83 14.84 33.23
N THR A 364 -22.90 14.89 32.26
CA THR A 364 -21.57 14.26 32.43
C THR A 364 -20.77 14.82 33.62
N PRO A 365 -20.74 16.16 33.87
CA PRO A 365 -20.04 16.72 35.04
C PRO A 365 -20.68 16.36 36.38
N GLU A 366 -21.92 15.85 36.38
CA GLU A 366 -22.63 15.39 37.58
C GLU A 366 -22.31 13.90 37.88
N LEU A 367 -21.68 13.20 36.93
CA LEU A 367 -21.38 11.76 36.97
C LEU A 367 -19.89 11.44 37.12
N LEU A 368 -19.00 12.41 36.86
CA LEU A 368 -17.55 12.33 36.98
C LEU A 368 -17.03 13.59 37.70
N SER A 369 -16.00 13.46 38.56
CA SER A 369 -15.32 14.64 39.10
C SER A 369 -14.48 15.34 38.02
N GLU A 370 -14.22 16.64 38.19
CA GLU A 370 -13.36 17.43 37.28
C GLU A 370 -12.03 16.70 37.01
N SER A 371 -11.35 16.24 38.07
CA SER A 371 -10.11 15.46 37.98
C SER A 371 -10.21 14.14 37.20
N GLN A 372 -11.38 13.51 37.12
CA GLN A 372 -11.62 12.33 36.29
C GLN A 372 -11.87 12.70 34.84
N LEU A 373 -12.50 13.86 34.61
CA LEU A 373 -12.76 14.40 33.29
C LEU A 373 -11.45 14.85 32.64
N ASP A 374 -10.63 15.63 33.35
CA ASP A 374 -9.31 16.10 32.89
C ASP A 374 -8.41 14.93 32.51
N PHE A 375 -8.28 13.92 33.39
CA PHE A 375 -7.51 12.71 33.11
C PHE A 375 -7.99 11.97 31.84
N LEU A 376 -9.30 11.93 31.60
CA LEU A 376 -9.86 11.32 30.39
C LEU A 376 -9.53 12.16 29.15
N ILE A 377 -9.67 13.49 29.23
CA ILE A 377 -9.34 14.42 28.14
C ILE A 377 -7.87 14.28 27.77
N GLU A 378 -6.95 14.43 28.73
CA GLU A 378 -5.51 14.33 28.51
C GLU A 378 -5.13 12.99 27.87
N ARG A 379 -5.72 11.88 28.36
CA ARG A 379 -5.42 10.54 27.83
C ARG A 379 -5.91 10.35 26.41
N VAL A 380 -7.09 10.87 26.06
CA VAL A 380 -7.63 10.82 24.69
C VAL A 380 -6.86 11.77 23.76
N GLU A 381 -6.53 12.99 24.20
CA GLU A 381 -5.72 13.93 23.43
C GLU A 381 -4.35 13.37 23.10
N HIS A 382 -3.64 12.80 24.08
CA HIS A 382 -2.34 12.17 23.89
C HIS A 382 -2.43 11.02 22.88
N PHE A 383 -3.41 10.12 23.03
CA PHE A 383 -3.67 9.03 22.09
C PHE A 383 -3.97 9.53 20.66
N MET A 384 -4.75 10.60 20.51
CA MET A 384 -5.05 11.20 19.22
C MET A 384 -3.84 11.91 18.59
N ARG A 385 -3.00 12.56 19.41
CA ARG A 385 -1.76 13.22 18.97
C ARG A 385 -0.73 12.21 18.49
N ASP A 386 -0.45 11.17 19.28
CA ASP A 386 0.53 10.13 18.98
C ASP A 386 0.21 9.35 17.71
N LEU A 387 -1.07 8.97 17.54
CA LEU A 387 -1.55 8.21 16.39
C LEU A 387 -2.12 9.07 15.25
N ASN A 388 -2.05 10.40 15.38
CA ASN A 388 -2.56 11.38 14.41
C ASN A 388 -4.02 11.11 13.99
N ILE A 389 -4.87 10.73 14.95
CA ILE A 389 -6.28 10.34 14.71
C ILE A 389 -7.12 11.61 14.44
N PRO A 390 -7.82 11.72 13.30
CA PRO A 390 -8.47 12.96 12.89
C PRO A 390 -9.72 13.32 13.72
N GLY A 391 -10.40 12.32 14.27
CA GLY A 391 -11.57 12.47 15.11
C GLY A 391 -11.92 11.17 15.81
N LEU A 392 -12.49 11.27 17.01
CA LEU A 392 -12.81 10.14 17.87
C LEU A 392 -14.10 10.40 18.68
N SER A 393 -14.93 9.37 18.80
CA SER A 393 -16.10 9.33 19.67
C SER A 393 -15.93 8.19 20.68
N ILE A 394 -16.34 8.42 21.92
CA ILE A 394 -16.17 7.48 23.04
C ILE A 394 -17.39 7.54 23.97
N ALA A 395 -17.81 6.36 24.45
CA ALA A 395 -18.86 6.19 25.45
C ALA A 395 -18.44 5.12 26.47
N ILE A 396 -18.86 5.30 27.72
CA ILE A 396 -18.60 4.47 28.89
C ILE A 396 -19.93 4.33 29.66
N ALA A 397 -20.50 3.13 29.64
CA ALA A 397 -21.65 2.76 30.46
C ALA A 397 -21.21 1.98 31.71
N LYS A 398 -21.94 2.12 32.82
CA LYS A 398 -21.72 1.35 34.04
C LYS A 398 -23.05 1.16 34.78
N ARG A 399 -23.39 -0.10 35.07
CA ARG A 399 -24.71 -0.52 35.61
C ARG A 399 -25.85 -0.03 34.71
N GLU A 400 -25.75 -0.32 33.41
CA GLU A 400 -26.71 0.03 32.33
C GLU A 400 -26.95 1.54 32.11
N GLN A 401 -26.50 2.39 33.03
CA GLN A 401 -26.51 3.83 32.92
C GLN A 401 -25.30 4.29 32.13
N LEU A 402 -25.55 5.16 31.16
CA LEU A 402 -24.55 5.92 30.44
C LEU A 402 -23.88 6.87 31.44
N LYS A 403 -22.63 6.59 31.84
CA LYS A 403 -21.89 7.41 32.82
C LYS A 403 -21.09 8.51 32.16
N PHE A 404 -20.68 8.24 30.94
CA PHE A 404 -20.04 9.17 30.05
C PHE A 404 -20.42 8.71 28.66
N ALA A 405 -21.01 9.58 27.87
CA ALA A 405 -21.10 9.43 26.43
C ALA A 405 -21.29 10.83 25.90
N ALA A 406 -21.91 10.96 24.74
CA ALA A 406 -21.85 12.12 23.92
C ALA A 406 -23.27 12.43 23.35
N ASP A 407 -23.59 13.71 23.06
CA ASP A 407 -24.90 14.27 22.55
C ASP A 407 -26.02 14.47 23.60
N LYS A 408 -26.65 15.64 23.77
CA LYS A 408 -27.34 16.39 22.70
C LYS A 408 -27.66 17.87 23.01
N SER A 409 -27.84 18.64 21.94
CA SER A 409 -28.39 20.00 21.86
C SER A 409 -29.68 20.27 22.64
N ALA A 410 -29.68 21.30 23.51
CA ALA A 410 -30.33 22.60 23.25
C ALA A 410 -30.03 23.62 24.38
N ALA A 411 -29.78 24.88 24.02
CA ALA A 411 -29.32 25.98 24.89
C ALA A 411 -27.89 25.81 25.48
N ASN A 412 -27.08 26.86 25.34
CA ASN A 412 -25.79 27.08 26.03
C ASN A 412 -24.60 26.14 25.68
N ASN A 413 -24.18 26.18 24.41
CA ASN A 413 -22.76 26.20 23.99
C ASN A 413 -21.76 25.13 24.51
N LEU A 414 -22.14 23.85 24.64
CA LEU A 414 -21.19 22.70 24.60
C LEU A 414 -21.93 21.40 24.19
N ASN A 415 -21.57 20.75 23.07
CA ASN A 415 -22.04 19.40 22.62
C ASN A 415 -20.83 18.42 22.66
N LEU A 416 -20.85 17.11 22.32
CA LEU A 416 -19.68 16.17 22.49
C LEU A 416 -19.07 15.54 21.20
N GLY A 417 -17.73 15.60 21.03
CA GLY A 417 -16.87 14.74 20.17
C GLY A 417 -15.43 15.25 20.09
N PHE A 418 -14.41 14.38 19.97
CA PHE A 418 -13.00 14.82 19.87
C PHE A 418 -12.59 14.98 18.41
N GLY A 419 -12.03 16.14 18.04
CA GLY A 419 -11.53 16.36 16.68
C GLY A 419 -12.64 16.48 15.62
N TYR A 420 -12.34 16.08 14.38
CA TYR A 420 -13.19 16.31 13.21
C TYR A 420 -13.67 15.01 12.57
N ALA A 421 -14.95 14.96 12.22
CA ALA A 421 -15.54 13.91 11.39
C ALA A 421 -15.24 14.14 9.89
N ASP A 422 -15.24 15.39 9.42
CA ASP A 422 -14.65 15.78 8.13
C ASP A 422 -13.67 16.96 8.33
N LEU A 423 -12.37 16.68 8.16
CA LEU A 423 -11.29 17.65 8.29
C LEU A 423 -11.38 18.84 7.32
N ARG A 424 -12.06 18.71 6.17
CA ARG A 424 -12.08 19.77 5.12
C ARG A 424 -13.22 20.75 5.31
N LYS A 425 -14.31 20.30 5.92
CA LYS A 425 -15.39 21.17 6.38
C LYS A 425 -15.14 21.72 7.79
N GLU A 426 -14.09 21.23 8.46
CA GLU A 426 -13.87 21.37 9.90
C GLU A 426 -15.11 20.97 10.73
N GLU A 427 -15.81 19.93 10.24
CA GLU A 427 -17.02 19.37 10.85
C GLU A 427 -16.62 18.57 12.10
N ILE A 428 -16.81 19.16 13.28
CA ILE A 428 -16.44 18.59 14.58
C ILE A 428 -17.22 17.29 14.79
N VAL A 429 -16.56 16.27 15.36
CA VAL A 429 -17.21 15.00 15.69
C VAL A 429 -18.46 15.24 16.55
N THR A 430 -19.51 14.50 16.22
CA THR A 430 -20.66 14.29 17.09
C THR A 430 -21.01 12.79 17.10
N PRO A 431 -21.85 12.33 18.02
CA PRO A 431 -22.11 10.89 18.22
C PRO A 431 -23.13 10.34 17.24
N ASN A 432 -23.88 11.26 16.61
CA ASN A 432 -24.72 10.98 15.46
C ASN A 432 -23.90 10.83 14.16
N HIS A 433 -22.59 11.14 14.17
CA HIS A 433 -21.73 10.81 13.03
C HIS A 433 -21.50 9.31 12.94
N GLN A 434 -21.74 8.77 11.76
CA GLN A 434 -21.53 7.35 11.48
C GLN A 434 -20.06 7.09 11.15
N PHE A 435 -19.43 6.20 11.91
CA PHE A 435 -18.08 5.71 11.66
C PHE A 435 -18.12 4.31 11.04
N ARG A 436 -17.13 3.96 10.20
CA ARG A 436 -17.02 2.61 9.62
C ARG A 436 -16.58 1.63 10.71
N VAL A 437 -17.52 0.84 11.22
CA VAL A 437 -17.34 -0.08 12.36
C VAL A 437 -16.39 -1.27 12.10
N GLY A 438 -16.16 -1.64 10.83
CA GLY A 438 -15.19 -2.67 10.46
C GLY A 438 -15.44 -4.01 11.15
N SER A 439 -14.42 -4.59 11.81
CA SER A 439 -14.56 -5.87 12.51
C SER A 439 -15.54 -5.84 13.71
N VAL A 440 -15.97 -4.67 14.19
CA VAL A 440 -17.04 -4.56 15.20
C VAL A 440 -18.40 -5.05 14.65
N SER A 441 -18.56 -5.21 13.33
CA SER A 441 -19.72 -5.90 12.74
C SER A 441 -19.79 -7.39 13.08
N LYS A 442 -18.68 -8.06 13.38
CA LYS A 442 -18.64 -9.52 13.62
C LYS A 442 -19.55 -9.98 14.77
N PRO A 443 -19.52 -9.37 15.99
CA PRO A 443 -20.46 -9.74 17.06
C PRO A 443 -21.93 -9.48 16.69
N ILE A 444 -22.23 -8.49 15.84
CA ILE A 444 -23.60 -8.23 15.34
C ILE A 444 -24.04 -9.40 14.44
N THR A 445 -23.18 -9.83 13.51
CA THR A 445 -23.43 -11.02 12.67
C THR A 445 -23.55 -12.29 13.50
N ALA A 446 -22.71 -12.48 14.52
CA ALA A 446 -22.79 -13.63 15.42
C ALA A 446 -24.12 -13.65 16.19
N ALA A 447 -24.56 -12.51 16.74
CA ALA A 447 -25.86 -12.40 17.40
C ALA A 447 -27.03 -12.72 16.45
N ALA A 448 -26.97 -12.25 15.19
CA ALA A 448 -27.97 -12.58 14.18
C ALA A 448 -28.01 -14.09 13.84
N ILE A 449 -26.85 -14.76 13.77
CA ILE A 449 -26.77 -16.22 13.58
C ILE A 449 -27.36 -16.95 14.80
N MET A 450 -27.00 -16.55 16.02
CA MET A 450 -27.54 -17.18 17.24
C MET A 450 -29.07 -17.02 17.36
N LEU A 451 -29.64 -15.90 16.89
CA LEU A 451 -31.10 -15.72 16.81
C LEU A 451 -31.76 -16.66 15.79
N LEU A 452 -31.06 -17.08 14.74
CA LEU A 452 -31.56 -18.09 13.79
C LEU A 452 -31.48 -19.51 14.37
N VAL A 453 -30.44 -19.80 15.18
CA VAL A 453 -30.31 -21.04 15.93
C VAL A 453 -31.42 -21.19 16.96
N ASP A 454 -31.70 -20.13 17.74
CA ASP A 454 -32.79 -20.09 18.73
C ASP A 454 -34.18 -20.24 18.09
N GLN A 455 -34.32 -19.83 16.83
CA GLN A 455 -35.52 -20.04 15.99
C GLN A 455 -35.59 -21.43 15.33
N GLY A 456 -34.59 -22.30 15.54
CA GLY A 456 -34.52 -23.62 14.91
C GLY A 456 -34.36 -23.58 13.38
N LYS A 457 -33.85 -22.48 12.81
CA LYS A 457 -33.70 -22.29 11.35
C LYS A 457 -32.38 -22.80 10.79
N VAL A 458 -31.36 -22.88 11.65
CA VAL A 458 -30.03 -23.44 11.39
C VAL A 458 -29.50 -24.04 12.68
N ALA A 459 -28.67 -25.07 12.59
CA ALA A 459 -27.86 -25.56 13.70
C ALA A 459 -26.42 -25.02 13.62
N LEU A 460 -25.66 -25.05 14.72
CA LEU A 460 -24.25 -24.59 14.71
C LEU A 460 -23.30 -25.57 14.01
N ASP A 461 -23.72 -26.83 13.91
CA ASP A 461 -23.06 -27.97 13.26
C ASP A 461 -23.60 -28.26 11.85
N ASP A 462 -24.52 -27.42 11.34
CA ASP A 462 -25.00 -27.51 9.95
C ASP A 462 -23.84 -27.42 8.95
N LYS A 463 -23.80 -28.37 8.01
CA LYS A 463 -22.87 -28.31 6.90
C LYS A 463 -23.31 -27.22 5.94
N LEU A 464 -22.44 -26.23 5.72
CA LEU A 464 -22.69 -25.15 4.75
C LEU A 464 -22.56 -25.60 3.29
N PHE A 465 -21.79 -26.65 2.99
CA PHE A 465 -21.55 -27.16 1.63
C PHE A 465 -21.36 -28.67 1.60
N GLY A 466 -21.87 -29.34 0.57
CA GLY A 466 -21.68 -30.77 0.29
C GLY A 466 -22.99 -31.57 0.21
N PRO A 467 -22.93 -32.91 0.18
CA PRO A 467 -24.12 -33.74 0.36
C PRO A 467 -24.75 -33.48 1.74
N ASP A 468 -26.08 -33.41 1.77
CA ASP A 468 -26.90 -33.15 2.96
C ASP A 468 -26.54 -31.83 3.67
N SER A 469 -26.24 -30.78 2.89
CA SER A 469 -25.85 -29.45 3.36
C SER A 469 -26.94 -28.39 3.14
N THR A 470 -26.82 -27.24 3.82
CA THR A 470 -27.80 -26.14 3.76
C THR A 470 -27.87 -25.44 2.39
N PHE A 471 -26.81 -25.52 1.57
CA PHE A 471 -26.68 -24.83 0.27
C PHE A 471 -26.29 -25.77 -0.89
#